data_AF-A0A965N778-F1
#
_entry.id   AF-A0A965N778-F1
#
_cell.length_a   1.000
_cell.length_b   1.000
_cell.length_c   1.000
_cell.angle_alpha   90.00
_cell.angle_beta   90.00
_cell.angle_gamma   90.00
#
_symmetry.space_group_name_H-M   'P 1'
#
loop_
_entity.id
_entity.type
_entity.pdbx_description
1 polymer ?
#
loop_
_entity_poly.entity_id
_entity_poly.type
_entity_poly.pdbx_seq_one_letter_code
_entity_poly.pdbx_strand_id
1 'polypeptide(L)'
;MKRFIAPKPLNSADLRQFALTYVSRYATSRHKLATYLNRKIRERGWEEEGAPPVEALVADLAANRFVDDRAYAEMKAGGLSRRGYGPRRVRQALDAAGIEEGDAAEALRGAEADSTAAALAYAKRRRLGPFSPHPDNPEHRR
;
A
#
# COMPACT_ATOMS: atom_id res chain seq x y z
N MET A 1 -11.65 30.62 -24.01
CA MET A 1 -12.37 29.37 -23.70
C MET A 1 -11.39 28.20 -23.80
N LYS A 2 -11.14 27.44 -22.73
CA LYS A 2 -10.35 26.20 -22.81
C LYS A 2 -11.21 25.14 -23.50
N ARG A 3 -10.80 24.65 -24.66
CA ARG A 3 -11.40 23.45 -25.28
C ARG A 3 -11.16 22.27 -24.34
N PHE A 4 -12.22 21.76 -23.73
CA PHE A 4 -12.20 20.47 -23.05
C PHE A 4 -12.24 19.38 -24.13
N ILE A 5 -11.07 19.05 -24.68
CA ILE A 5 -10.93 17.89 -25.55
C ILE A 5 -11.03 16.66 -24.64
N ALA A 6 -11.95 15.75 -24.94
CA ALA A 6 -12.04 14.48 -24.23
C ALA A 6 -10.68 13.77 -24.31
N PRO A 7 -10.16 13.22 -23.20
CA PRO A 7 -8.86 12.57 -23.21
C PRO A 7 -8.88 11.41 -24.21
N LYS A 8 -7.78 11.24 -24.97
CA LYS A 8 -7.62 10.12 -25.90
C LYS A 8 -7.77 8.79 -25.13
N PRO A 9 -8.55 7.83 -25.65
CA PRO A 9 -8.61 6.49 -25.08
C PRO A 9 -7.24 5.83 -25.04
N LEU A 10 -7.08 4.89 -24.10
CA LEU A 10 -5.81 4.19 -23.90
C LEU A 10 -5.69 2.99 -24.84
N ASN A 11 -4.46 2.77 -25.32
CA ASN A 11 -4.00 1.53 -25.92
C ASN A 11 -2.99 0.82 -25.00
N SER A 12 -2.45 -0.31 -25.45
CA SER A 12 -1.50 -1.13 -24.70
C SER A 12 -0.19 -0.39 -24.39
N ALA A 13 0.30 0.44 -25.31
CA ALA A 13 1.53 1.22 -25.09
C ALA A 13 1.33 2.29 -24.01
N ASP A 14 0.19 3.00 -24.05
CA ASP A 14 -0.17 4.00 -23.04
C ASP A 14 -0.33 3.34 -21.66
N LEU A 15 -1.01 2.19 -21.59
CA LEU A 15 -1.21 1.44 -20.35
C LEU A 15 0.12 0.98 -19.74
N ARG A 16 1.04 0.46 -20.57
CA ARG A 16 2.39 0.08 -20.15
C ARG A 16 3.19 1.28 -19.65
N GLN A 17 3.11 2.42 -20.33
CA GLN A 17 3.78 3.65 -19.90
C GLN A 17 3.25 4.14 -18.55
N PHE A 18 1.94 4.07 -18.32
CA PHE A 18 1.34 4.38 -17.02
C PHE A 18 1.84 3.46 -15.91
N ALA A 19 1.92 2.16 -16.18
CA ALA A 19 2.41 1.19 -15.21
C ALA A 19 3.87 1.46 -14.84
N LEU A 20 4.76 1.62 -15.84
CA LEU A 20 6.19 1.90 -15.63
C LEU A 20 6.43 3.21 -14.87
N THR A 21 5.68 4.26 -15.22
CA THR A 21 5.76 5.56 -14.52
C THR A 21 5.27 5.44 -13.06
N TYR A 22 4.29 4.58 -12.80
CA TYR A 22 3.76 4.40 -11.46
C TYR A 22 4.75 3.63 -10.57
N VAL A 23 5.26 2.49 -11.04
CA VAL A 23 6.20 1.65 -10.27
C VAL A 23 7.57 2.31 -10.06
N SER A 24 7.99 3.21 -10.96
CA SER A 24 9.24 3.96 -10.77
C SER A 24 9.16 5.02 -9.67
N ARG A 25 7.95 5.48 -9.32
CA ARG A 25 7.74 6.54 -8.33
C ARG A 25 7.22 6.02 -6.99
N TYR A 26 6.50 4.91 -6.99
CA TYR A 26 5.78 4.43 -5.82
C TYR A 26 6.09 2.97 -5.52
N ALA A 27 6.40 2.68 -4.26
CA ALA A 27 6.28 1.32 -3.76
C ALA A 27 4.79 0.92 -3.75
N THR A 28 4.45 -0.13 -4.52
CA THR A 28 3.08 -0.60 -4.72
C THR A 28 3.00 -2.12 -4.62
N SER A 29 1.79 -2.63 -4.41
CA SER A 29 1.45 -4.04 -4.59
C SER A 29 0.84 -4.28 -5.97
N ARG A 30 0.75 -5.55 -6.39
CA ARG A 30 0.08 -6.00 -7.62
C ARG A 30 -1.35 -5.49 -7.66
N HIS A 31 -2.13 -5.73 -6.60
CA HIS A 31 -3.53 -5.30 -6.50
C HIS A 31 -3.70 -3.78 -6.64
N LYS A 32 -2.83 -2.99 -6.01
CA LYS A 32 -2.90 -1.52 -6.09
C LYS A 32 -2.53 -1.02 -7.48
N LEU A 33 -1.56 -1.65 -8.15
CA LEU A 33 -1.22 -1.33 -9.54
C LEU A 33 -2.38 -1.66 -10.47
N ALA A 34 -2.97 -2.85 -10.36
CA ALA A 34 -4.15 -3.25 -11.13
C ALA A 34 -5.32 -2.27 -10.92
N THR A 35 -5.59 -1.90 -9.67
CA THR A 35 -6.63 -0.90 -9.33
C THR A 35 -6.35 0.46 -9.96
N TYR A 36 -5.08 0.91 -9.95
CA TYR A 36 -4.66 2.15 -10.57
C TYR A 36 -4.89 2.15 -12.09
N LEU A 37 -4.47 1.07 -12.76
CA LEU A 37 -4.58 0.91 -14.21
C LEU A 37 -6.05 0.80 -14.65
N ASN A 38 -6.85 -0.02 -13.96
CA ASN A 38 -8.30 -0.12 -14.20
C ASN A 38 -9.01 1.22 -14.02
N ARG A 39 -8.62 2.02 -13.02
CA ARG A 39 -9.14 3.39 -12.88
C ARG A 39 -8.79 4.24 -14.09
N LYS A 40 -7.55 4.17 -14.60
CA LYS A 40 -7.12 4.95 -15.78
C LYS A 40 -7.89 4.57 -17.04
N ILE A 41 -8.18 3.29 -17.21
CA ILE A 41 -9.04 2.78 -18.29
C ILE A 41 -10.47 3.34 -18.14
N ARG A 42 -11.07 3.29 -16.94
CA ARG A 42 -12.42 3.85 -16.73
C ARG A 42 -12.49 5.36 -16.99
N GLU A 43 -11.42 6.10 -16.65
CA GLU A 43 -11.36 7.56 -16.84
C GLU A 43 -11.20 7.99 -18.31
N ARG A 44 -10.57 7.16 -19.15
CA ARG A 44 -10.16 7.56 -20.51
C ARG A 44 -10.78 6.71 -21.62
N GLY A 45 -11.29 5.53 -21.30
CA GLY A 45 -11.67 4.52 -22.26
C GLY A 45 -10.50 3.67 -22.73
N TRP A 46 -10.84 2.67 -23.54
CA TRP A 46 -9.92 1.71 -24.18
C TRP A 46 -10.20 1.69 -25.68
N GLU A 47 -9.16 1.79 -26.52
CA GLU A 47 -9.32 1.83 -28.00
C GLU A 47 -9.02 0.51 -28.71
N GLU A 48 -8.34 -0.44 -28.08
CA GLU A 48 -8.00 -1.71 -28.73
C GLU A 48 -9.15 -2.72 -28.68
N GLU A 49 -9.13 -3.67 -29.61
CA GLU A 49 -10.07 -4.78 -29.61
C GLU A 49 -9.81 -5.73 -28.44
N GLY A 50 -10.89 -6.17 -27.78
CA GLY A 50 -10.82 -7.06 -26.63
C GLY A 50 -10.65 -6.33 -25.29
N ALA A 51 -10.47 -7.14 -24.23
CA ALA A 51 -10.33 -6.62 -22.88
C ALA A 51 -8.90 -6.08 -22.64
N PRO A 52 -8.74 -4.96 -21.91
CA PRO A 52 -7.42 -4.45 -21.54
C PRO A 52 -6.61 -5.50 -20.75
N PRO A 53 -5.34 -5.76 -21.10
CA PRO A 53 -4.54 -6.84 -20.52
C PRO A 53 -3.90 -6.45 -19.17
N VAL A 54 -4.68 -5.92 -18.22
CA VAL A 54 -4.17 -5.38 -16.94
C VAL A 54 -3.47 -6.46 -16.13
N GLU A 55 -4.11 -7.62 -15.93
CA GLU A 55 -3.55 -8.69 -15.08
C GLU A 55 -2.27 -9.27 -15.68
N ALA A 56 -2.23 -9.46 -17.02
CA ALA A 56 -1.03 -9.92 -17.72
C ALA A 56 0.13 -8.92 -17.56
N LEU A 57 -0.13 -7.62 -17.72
CA LEU A 57 0.88 -6.58 -17.53
C LEU A 57 1.39 -6.52 -16.09
N VAL A 58 0.51 -6.66 -15.09
CA VAL A 58 0.91 -6.69 -13.67
C VAL A 58 1.73 -7.94 -13.36
N ALA A 59 1.35 -9.09 -13.91
CA ALA A 59 2.11 -10.34 -13.77
C ALA A 59 3.51 -10.22 -14.39
N ASP A 60 3.62 -9.65 -15.59
CA ASP A 60 4.91 -9.39 -16.25
C ASP A 60 5.81 -8.47 -15.41
N LEU A 61 5.26 -7.40 -14.86
CA LEU A 61 6.01 -6.49 -14.00
C LEU A 61 6.44 -7.16 -12.69
N ALA A 62 5.63 -8.04 -12.13
CA ALA A 62 5.99 -8.83 -10.96
C ALA A 62 7.09 -9.85 -11.28
N ALA A 63 6.99 -10.55 -12.41
CA ALA A 63 8.02 -11.50 -12.89
C ALA A 63 9.37 -10.80 -13.11
N ASN A 64 9.35 -9.55 -13.57
CA ASN A 64 10.53 -8.71 -13.72
C ASN A 64 10.93 -7.93 -12.45
N ARG A 65 10.33 -8.25 -11.29
CA ARG A 65 10.60 -7.64 -9.97
C ARG A 65 10.38 -6.13 -9.86
N PHE A 66 9.61 -5.53 -10.77
CA PHE A 66 9.15 -4.14 -10.61
C PHE A 66 8.09 -4.01 -9.52
N VAL A 67 7.38 -5.11 -9.22
CA VAL A 67 6.41 -5.21 -8.12
C VAL A 67 6.73 -6.47 -7.33
N ASP A 68 6.86 -6.34 -6.02
CA ASP A 68 7.16 -7.43 -5.10
C ASP A 68 6.26 -7.27 -3.87
N ASP A 69 5.21 -8.09 -3.79
CA ASP A 69 4.19 -7.99 -2.75
C ASP A 69 4.73 -8.34 -1.36
N ARG A 70 5.68 -9.28 -1.29
CA ARG A 70 6.36 -9.62 -0.04
C ARG A 70 7.21 -8.47 0.45
N ALA A 71 8.04 -7.88 -0.41
CA ALA A 71 8.83 -6.70 -0.07
C ALA A 71 7.93 -5.51 0.32
N TYR A 72 6.80 -5.33 -0.40
CA TYR A 72 5.80 -4.33 -0.05
C TYR A 72 5.22 -4.57 1.35
N ALA A 73 4.88 -5.82 1.67
CA ALA A 73 4.30 -6.20 2.95
C ALA A 73 5.26 -5.92 4.11
N GLU A 74 6.52 -6.34 3.99
CA GLU A 74 7.58 -6.10 4.98
C GLU A 74 7.78 -4.59 5.23
N MET A 75 7.93 -3.80 4.15
CA MET A 75 8.05 -2.35 4.23
C MET A 75 6.83 -1.73 4.95
N LYS A 76 5.62 -2.14 4.55
CA LYS A 76 4.38 -1.58 5.06
C LYS A 76 4.17 -1.93 6.54
N ALA A 77 4.40 -3.17 6.92
CA ALA A 77 4.31 -3.65 8.29
C ALA A 77 5.30 -2.92 9.18
N GLY A 78 6.59 -2.91 8.83
CA GLY A 78 7.61 -2.23 9.63
C GLY A 78 7.35 -0.73 9.78
N GLY A 79 6.86 -0.06 8.72
CA GLY A 79 6.48 1.35 8.78
C GLY A 79 5.31 1.64 9.73
N LEU A 80 4.34 0.73 9.82
CA LEU A 80 3.21 0.84 10.73
C LEU A 80 3.61 0.51 12.18
N SER A 81 4.38 -0.56 12.39
CA SER A 81 4.88 -0.94 13.72
C SER A 81 5.71 0.18 14.36
N ARG A 82 6.64 0.81 13.60
CA ARG A 82 7.43 1.96 14.08
C ARG A 82 6.59 3.18 14.48
N ARG A 83 5.40 3.35 13.90
CA ARG A 83 4.45 4.42 14.23
C ARG A 83 3.53 4.05 15.41
N GLY A 84 3.73 2.86 15.98
CA GLY A 84 2.95 2.32 17.08
C GLY A 84 1.59 1.77 16.67
N TYR A 85 1.48 1.22 15.46
CA TYR A 85 0.29 0.45 15.08
C TYR A 85 0.55 -1.03 15.32
N GLY A 86 -0.35 -1.69 16.06
CA GLY A 86 -0.22 -3.12 16.37
C GLY A 86 -0.58 -4.05 15.21
N PRO A 87 -0.43 -5.37 15.40
CA PRO A 87 -0.58 -6.40 14.36
C PRO A 87 -1.92 -6.35 13.61
N ARG A 88 -3.00 -6.09 14.34
CA ARG A 88 -4.35 -5.96 13.74
C ARG A 88 -4.44 -4.84 12.70
N ARG A 89 -3.78 -3.71 12.95
CA ARG A 89 -3.75 -2.57 12.02
C ARG A 89 -2.80 -2.83 10.85
N VAL A 90 -1.73 -3.59 11.08
CA VAL A 90 -0.84 -4.06 10.02
C VAL A 90 -1.61 -4.96 9.07
N ARG A 91 -2.28 -6.01 9.58
CA ARG A 91 -3.12 -6.93 8.79
C ARG A 91 -4.13 -6.17 7.94
N GLN A 92 -4.93 -5.30 8.54
CA GLN A 92 -5.90 -4.48 7.81
C GLN A 92 -5.27 -3.70 6.65
N ALA A 93 -4.06 -3.18 6.82
CA ALA A 93 -3.38 -2.41 5.79
C ALA A 93 -2.81 -3.29 4.66
N LEU A 94 -2.42 -4.52 4.96
CA LEU A 94 -1.98 -5.51 3.97
C LEU A 94 -3.17 -6.06 3.18
N ASP A 95 -4.28 -6.37 3.86
CA ASP A 95 -5.53 -6.81 3.23
C ASP A 95 -6.06 -5.73 2.28
N ALA A 96 -6.06 -4.46 2.71
CA ALA A 96 -6.46 -3.32 1.87
C ALA A 96 -5.49 -3.06 0.70
N ALA A 97 -4.26 -3.58 0.78
CA ALA A 97 -3.31 -3.56 -0.32
C ALA A 97 -3.40 -4.81 -1.19
N GLY A 98 -4.32 -5.74 -0.92
CA GLY A 98 -4.53 -6.98 -1.66
C GLY A 98 -3.34 -7.93 -1.59
N ILE A 99 -2.61 -7.93 -0.47
CA ILE A 99 -1.50 -8.86 -0.26
C ILE A 99 -2.06 -10.22 0.15
N GLU A 100 -1.66 -11.26 -0.56
CA GLU A 100 -2.05 -12.63 -0.24
C GLU A 100 -1.39 -13.13 1.05
N GLU A 101 -2.01 -14.13 1.69
CA GLU A 101 -1.55 -14.65 2.99
C GLU A 101 -0.09 -15.12 2.96
N GLY A 102 0.33 -15.79 1.88
CA GLY A 102 1.71 -16.26 1.72
C GLY A 102 2.74 -15.12 1.74
N ASP A 103 2.43 -14.02 1.06
CA ASP A 103 3.29 -12.82 1.00
C ASP A 103 3.22 -11.99 2.29
N ALA A 104 2.09 -12.02 2.99
CA ALA A 104 1.88 -11.30 4.25
C ALA A 104 2.47 -12.01 5.48
N ALA A 105 2.69 -13.33 5.42
CA ALA A 105 2.95 -14.17 6.59
C ALA A 105 4.15 -13.70 7.43
N GLU A 106 5.30 -13.44 6.80
CA GLU A 106 6.50 -12.96 7.51
C GLU A 106 6.31 -11.57 8.09
N ALA A 107 5.71 -10.66 7.30
CA ALA A 107 5.46 -9.29 7.73
C ALA A 107 4.54 -9.23 8.95
N LEU A 108 3.55 -10.13 9.02
CA LEU A 108 2.63 -10.26 10.15
C LEU A 108 3.31 -10.87 11.38
N ARG A 109 4.11 -11.93 11.21
CA ARG A 109 4.93 -12.49 12.30
C ARG A 109 5.87 -11.44 12.90
N GLY A 110 6.56 -10.68 12.06
CA GLY A 110 7.41 -9.57 12.50
C GLY A 110 6.62 -8.52 13.27
N ALA A 111 5.43 -8.13 12.79
CA ALA A 111 4.58 -7.18 13.51
C ALA A 111 4.09 -7.71 14.87
N GLU A 112 3.82 -9.01 14.99
CA GLU A 112 3.47 -9.67 16.26
C GLU A 112 4.65 -9.69 17.24
N ALA A 113 5.83 -10.05 16.77
CA ALA A 113 7.06 -10.00 17.57
C ALA A 113 7.37 -8.57 18.07
N ASP A 114 7.12 -7.56 17.23
CA ASP A 114 7.35 -6.15 17.56
C ASP A 114 6.19 -5.50 18.34
N SER A 115 5.16 -6.25 18.73
CA SER A 115 3.92 -5.69 19.29
C SER A 115 4.15 -4.84 20.56
N THR A 116 5.05 -5.25 21.44
CA THR A 116 5.45 -4.48 22.63
C THR A 116 6.15 -3.17 22.25
N ALA A 117 7.06 -3.22 21.28
CA ALA A 117 7.76 -2.02 20.80
C ALA A 117 6.77 -1.04 20.14
N ALA A 118 5.81 -1.55 19.36
CA ALA A 118 4.74 -0.76 18.77
C ALA A 118 3.85 -0.12 19.86
N ALA A 119 3.49 -0.86 20.92
CA ALA A 119 2.72 -0.31 22.04
C ALA A 119 3.47 0.84 22.75
N LEU A 120 4.78 0.69 22.96
CA LEU A 120 5.62 1.75 23.54
C LEU A 120 5.68 2.98 22.63
N ALA A 121 5.86 2.79 21.32
CA ALA A 121 5.84 3.87 20.34
C ALA A 121 4.48 4.60 20.31
N TYR A 122 3.38 3.85 20.45
CA TYR A 122 2.04 4.41 20.57
C TYR A 122 1.88 5.27 21.83
N ALA A 123 2.29 4.75 22.99
CA ALA A 123 2.22 5.46 24.26
C ALA A 123 3.03 6.77 24.22
N LYS A 124 4.25 6.74 23.66
CA LYS A 124 5.07 7.95 23.44
C LYS A 124 4.37 8.95 22.54
N ARG A 125 3.86 8.51 21.38
CA ARG A 125 3.16 9.39 20.42
C ARG A 125 1.89 10.02 21.01
N ARG A 126 1.18 9.28 21.85
CA ARG A 126 -0.07 9.73 22.48
C ARG A 126 0.14 10.37 23.86
N ARG A 127 1.39 10.46 24.33
CA ARG A 127 1.77 11.01 25.65
C ARG A 127 0.99 10.34 26.80
N LEU A 128 0.89 9.01 26.75
CA LEU A 128 0.16 8.22 27.75
C LEU A 128 1.08 7.84 28.91
N GLY A 129 0.53 7.78 30.11
CA GLY A 129 1.22 7.33 31.31
C GLY A 129 2.53 8.11 31.55
N PRO A 130 3.69 7.43 31.67
CA PRO A 130 4.98 8.10 31.92
C PRO A 130 5.43 9.10 30.84
N PHE A 131 4.80 9.07 29.66
CA PHE A 131 5.09 10.01 28.57
C PHE A 131 4.15 11.22 28.56
N SER A 132 3.23 11.31 29.53
CA SER A 132 2.34 12.46 29.73
C SER A 132 3.13 13.68 30.20
N PRO A 133 2.70 14.92 29.86
CA PRO A 133 3.26 16.14 30.46
C PRO A 133 3.11 16.17 31.99
N HIS A 134 2.16 15.41 32.53
CA HIS A 134 1.91 15.28 33.96
C HIS A 134 1.90 13.79 34.34
N PRO A 135 3.08 13.15 34.47
CA PRO A 135 3.19 11.71 34.70
C PRO A 135 2.65 11.29 36.08
N ASP A 136 2.66 12.20 37.05
CA ASP A 136 2.20 11.93 38.43
C ASP A 136 0.70 12.09 38.63
N ASN A 137 0.01 12.78 37.71
CA ASN A 137 -1.42 13.02 37.81
C ASN A 137 -2.21 11.73 37.53
N PRO A 138 -2.98 11.21 38.52
CA PRO A 138 -3.71 9.95 38.38
C PRO A 138 -4.77 9.94 37.27
N GLU A 139 -5.27 11.10 36.82
CA GLU A 139 -6.22 11.18 35.70
C GLU A 139 -5.55 10.93 34.34
N HIS A 140 -4.25 11.17 34.22
CA HIS A 140 -3.46 10.96 33.00
C HIS A 140 -2.75 9.59 32.94
N ARG A 141 -3.04 8.71 33.92
CA ARG A 141 -2.46 7.37 34.04
C ARG A 141 -3.24 6.27 33.27
N ARG A 142 -4.33 6.61 32.58
CA ARG A 142 -5.21 5.68 31.84
C ARG A 142 -4.98 5.71 30.33
#